data_AF-A0A955XG86-F1
#
_entry.id   AF-A0A955XG86-F1
#
_cell.length_a   1.000
_cell.length_b   1.000
_cell.length_c   1.000
_cell.angle_alpha   90.00
_cell.angle_beta   90.00
_cell.angle_gamma   90.00
#
_symmetry.space_group_name_H-M   'P 1'
#
loop_
_entity.id
_entity.type
_entity.pdbx_description
1 polymer ?
#
loop_
_entity_poly.entity_id
_entity_poly.type
_entity_poly.pdbx_seq_one_letter_code
_entity_poly.pdbx_strand_id
1 'polypeptide(L)' 'GDFFTLRYAAGGGLRMQTPFGPVAFDYGFNLLRNDWEDLGALAFSIGLF' A
#
# COMPACT_ATOMS: atom_id res chain seq x y z
N GLY A 1 18.45 -9.09 16.09
CA GLY A 1 17.79 -9.03 14.77
C GLY A 1 18.73 -8.30 13.84
N ASP A 2 18.84 -8.75 12.60
CA ASP A 2 19.56 -8.00 11.57
C ASP A 2 18.77 -6.72 11.24
N PHE A 3 19.38 -5.56 11.48
CA PHE A 3 18.75 -4.25 11.26
C PHE A 3 18.89 -3.76 9.81
N PHE A 4 19.60 -4.51 8.95
CA PHE A 4 19.89 -4.11 7.57
C PHE A 4 19.13 -4.90 6.51
N THR A 5 18.20 -5.77 6.91
CA THR A 5 17.39 -6.54 5.96
C THR A 5 16.40 -5.61 5.21
N LEU A 6 16.57 -5.46 3.90
CA LEU A 6 15.58 -4.81 3.05
C LEU A 6 14.35 -5.71 2.86
N ARG A 7 13.16 -5.11 2.95
CA ARG A 7 11.89 -5.75 2.61
C ARG A 7 11.32 -5.10 1.36
N TYR A 8 10.82 -5.94 0.45
CA TYR A 8 10.27 -5.49 -0.82
C TYR A 8 8.77 -5.73 -0.86
N ALA A 9 8.06 -4.79 -1.48
CA ALA A 9 6.65 -4.89 -1.79
C ALA A 9 6.43 -4.43 -3.23
N ALA A 10 5.37 -4.96 -3.85
CA ALA A 10 4.86 -4.48 -5.13
C ALA A 10 3.40 -4.10 -4.95
N GLY A 11 2.97 -3.00 -5.54
CA GLY A 11 1.60 -2.52 -5.37
C GLY A 11 1.09 -1.76 -6.56
N GLY A 12 -0.22 -1.61 -6.61
CA GLY A 12 -0.93 -0.83 -7.62
C GLY A 12 -1.85 0.19 -6.97
N GLY A 13 -2.04 1.33 -7.64
CA GLY A 13 -2.89 2.41 -7.19
C GLY A 13 -3.93 2.79 -8.24
N LEU A 14 -5.16 3.03 -7.80
CA LEU A 14 -6.22 3.65 -8.59
C LEU A 14 -6.49 5.06 -8.04
N ARG A 15 -6.49 6.04 -8.95
CA ARG A 15 -6.77 7.45 -8.64
C ARG A 15 -7.97 7.89 -9.48
N MET A 16 -8.97 8.48 -8.84
CA MET A 16 -10.18 8.95 -9.52
C MET A 16 -10.62 10.30 -8.98
N GLN A 17 -11.12 11.17 -9.87
CA GLN A 17 -11.74 12.43 -9.48
C GLN A 17 -13.23 12.19 -9.19
N THR A 18 -13.68 12.58 -7.99
CA THR A 18 -15.09 12.53 -7.61
C THR A 18 -15.59 13.94 -7.29
N PRO A 19 -16.92 14.18 -7.28
CA PRO A 19 -17.49 15.47 -6.88
C PRO A 19 -17.13 15.93 -5.47
N PHE A 20 -16.68 15.01 -4.60
CA PHE A 20 -16.29 15.29 -3.21
C PHE A 20 -14.77 15.40 -3.02
N GLY A 21 -13.99 15.33 -4.11
CA GLY A 21 -12.55 15.44 -4.12
C GLY A 21 -11.83 14.26 -4.81
N PRO A 22 -10.49 14.34 -4.97
CA PRO A 22 -9.69 13.22 -5.44
C PRO A 22 -9.77 12.06 -4.47
N VAL A 23 -9.89 10.85 -5.02
CA VAL A 23 -9.93 9.60 -4.25
C VAL A 23 -8.80 8.69 -4.73
N ALA A 24 -8.10 8.08 -3.79
CA ALA A 24 -7.05 7.09 -4.05
C ALA A 24 -7.33 5.77 -3.33
N PHE A 25 -7.08 4.67 -4.03
CA PHE A 25 -7.03 3.32 -3.49
C PHE A 25 -5.69 2.72 -3.88
N ASP A 26 -4.88 2.32 -2.91
CA ASP A 26 -3.59 1.68 -3.15
C ASP A 26 -3.59 0.30 -2.48
N TYR A 27 -3.22 -0.74 -3.22
CA TYR A 27 -3.03 -2.08 -2.68
C TYR A 27 -1.57 -2.49 -2.83
N GLY A 28 -0.91 -2.75 -1.70
CA GLY A 28 0.46 -3.24 -1.65
C GLY A 28 0.49 -4.73 -1.29
N PHE A 29 1.38 -5.48 -1.93
CA PHE A 29 1.65 -6.88 -1.68
C PHE A 29 3.09 -7.04 -1.19
N ASN A 30 3.27 -7.67 -0.03
CA ASN A 30 4.57 -7.90 0.57
C ASN A 30 5.23 -9.11 -0.11
N LEU A 31 6.28 -8.85 -0.91
CA LEU A 31 7.02 -9.89 -1.64
C LEU A 31 7.94 -10.66 -0.70
N LEU A 32 8.59 -9.94 0.22
CA LEU A 32 9.39 -10.51 1.29
C LEU A 32 8.73 -10.20 2.63
N ARG A 33 7.93 -11.14 3.14
CA ARG A 33 7.23 -11.03 4.42
C ARG A 33 7.65 -12.12 5.39
N ASN A 34 7.53 -11.86 6.69
CA ASN A 34 7.63 -12.89 7.73
C ASN A 34 6.33 -13.70 7.81
N ASP A 35 6.37 -14.89 8.39
CA ASP A 35 5.20 -15.76 8.52
C ASP A 35 4.04 -15.13 9.32
N TRP A 36 4.33 -14.12 10.15
CA TRP A 36 3.35 -13.38 10.95
C TRP A 36 2.93 -12.03 10.34
N GLU A 37 3.49 -11.65 9.19
CA GLU A 37 3.10 -10.42 8.48
C GLU A 37 1.95 -10.69 7.51
N ASP A 38 1.06 -9.72 7.37
CA ASP A 38 -0.01 -9.79 6.38
C ASP A 38 0.55 -9.83 4.96
N LEU A 39 -0.17 -10.54 4.08
CA LEU A 39 0.15 -10.70 2.66
C LEU A 39 0.28 -9.35 1.92
N GLY A 40 -0.51 -8.39 2.35
CA GLY A 40 -0.61 -7.08 1.74
C GLY A 40 -1.50 -6.15 2.56
N ALA A 41 -1.60 -4.91 2.11
CA ALA A 41 -2.37 -3.88 2.77
C ALA A 41 -3.13 -3.03 1.75
N LEU A 42 -4.37 -2.70 2.08
CA LEU A 42 -5.19 -1.73 1.34
C LEU A 42 -5.14 -0.39 2.06
N ALA A 43 -4.78 0.65 1.32
CA ALA A 43 -4.84 2.04 1.75
C ALA A 43 -5.88 2.80 0.91
N PHE A 44 -6.58 3.72 1.56
CA PHE A 44 -7.58 4.57 0.94
C PHE A 44 -7.44 6.00 1.46
N SER A 45 -7.60 6.98 0.57
CA SER A 45 -7.64 8.40 0.95
C SER A 45 -8.62 9.21 0.08
N ILE A 46 -9.14 10.29 0.67
CA ILE A 46 -9.94 11.32 0.01
C ILE A 46 -9.26 12.66 0.29
N GLY A 47 -8.92 13.42 -0.75
CA GLY A 47 -8.25 14.73 -0.62
C GLY A 47 -6.85 14.77 -1.26
N LEU A 48 -5.96 15.63 -0.73
CA LEU A 48 -4.57 15.73 -1.17
C LEU A 48 -3.80 14.50 -0.69
N PHE A 49 -3.49 13.62 -1.63
CA PHE A 49 -2.53 12.52 -1.51
C PHE A 49 -1.27 12.82 -2.30
#